data_AF-A0A8H6XZX6-F1
#
_entry.id   AF-A0A8H6XZX6-F1
#
_cell.length_a   1.000
_cell.length_b   1.000
_cell.length_c   1.000
_cell.angle_alpha   90.00
_cell.angle_beta   90.00
_cell.angle_gamma   90.00
#
_symmetry.space_group_name_H-M   'P 1'
#
loop_
_entity.id
_entity.type
_entity.pdbx_description
1 polymer ?
#
loop_
_entity_poly.entity_id
_entity_poly.type
_entity_poly.pdbx_seq_one_letter_code
_entity_poly.pdbx_strand_id
1 'polypeptide(L)'
;MHPALEPSNLDRLTKGLRTRAKAAIAGSADQRLQFVLLLTKKMSDWPSEDLPLLLPIFGIILDPTNIDTALNQLDSPTVQPDSDVRVVGALFSLRGIQLLMARDAVPSEVLGELWTLMWPWMEFMDEHRDFLPTIDLLAAAPRHSLFMSLIGMFLADVHVASLIHTSPGVCAVVGSGWLHLTKTKSDPDELAKIYQFLELWFAEREWTAASFDALVMGSGGTRNDLALHIIAPVLRSLPRLDTMVTDHTVFNIGAVFNFVGHTTGVFGRRGDPAFRDELLSLGIVTALTAVARVFALSNLSTAWNELEKIFHILVDYLSSFPLHVRMLESVRSGLLSTILACGCARNIDETRTPLVKLLRNILPASTVYRSVVWHLQTYLTNMGGTRSCCDFGRPRCCRALEIVSGIGGTAAPTFG
;
A
#
# COMPACT_ATOMS: atom_id res chain seq x y z
N MET A 1 -11.04 -3.09 -32.14
CA MET A 1 -11.53 -1.93 -31.39
C MET A 1 -12.92 -2.24 -30.88
N HIS A 2 -13.10 -2.25 -29.56
CA HIS A 2 -14.36 -2.55 -28.90
C HIS A 2 -15.42 -1.49 -29.26
N PRO A 3 -16.70 -1.87 -29.46
CA PRO A 3 -17.75 -0.93 -29.87
C PRO A 3 -17.87 0.32 -29.02
N ALA A 4 -17.63 0.24 -27.71
CA ALA A 4 -17.65 1.39 -26.79
C ALA A 4 -16.59 2.46 -27.07
N LEU A 5 -15.49 2.12 -27.74
CA LEU A 5 -14.42 3.05 -28.12
C LEU A 5 -14.64 3.63 -29.53
N GLU A 6 -15.68 3.21 -30.24
CA GLU A 6 -15.96 3.73 -31.57
C GLU A 6 -16.42 5.19 -31.55
N PRO A 7 -15.88 6.04 -32.45
CA PRO A 7 -16.32 7.44 -32.58
C PRO A 7 -17.83 7.61 -32.86
N SER A 8 -18.48 6.58 -33.38
CA SER A 8 -19.93 6.52 -33.63
C SER A 8 -20.75 6.71 -32.34
N ASN A 9 -20.22 6.34 -31.16
CA ASN A 9 -20.94 6.54 -29.89
C ASN A 9 -21.16 8.02 -29.56
N LEU A 10 -20.36 8.92 -30.11
CA LEU A 10 -20.48 10.35 -29.89
C LEU A 10 -21.76 10.93 -30.51
N ASP A 11 -22.35 10.23 -31.48
CA ASP A 11 -23.64 10.60 -32.05
C ASP A 11 -24.80 10.48 -31.06
N ARG A 12 -24.61 9.69 -30.00
CA ARG A 12 -25.60 9.43 -28.96
C ARG A 12 -25.55 10.43 -27.82
N LEU A 13 -24.51 11.27 -27.75
CA LEU A 13 -24.37 12.30 -26.74
C LEU A 13 -25.46 13.38 -26.87
N THR A 14 -25.78 14.03 -25.75
CA THR A 14 -26.64 15.23 -25.74
C THR A 14 -26.16 16.28 -26.75
N LYS A 15 -27.10 17.02 -27.38
CA LYS A 15 -26.81 17.87 -28.56
C LYS A 15 -25.62 18.81 -28.36
N GLY A 16 -25.55 19.52 -27.23
CA GLY A 16 -24.46 20.45 -26.94
C GLY A 16 -23.10 19.77 -26.78
N LEU A 17 -23.10 18.58 -26.15
CA LEU A 17 -21.89 17.79 -25.92
C LEU A 17 -21.39 17.13 -27.20
N ARG A 18 -22.29 16.52 -27.96
CA ARG A 18 -22.01 15.92 -29.27
C ARG A 18 -21.30 16.88 -30.20
N THR A 19 -21.78 18.11 -30.34
CA THR A 19 -21.16 19.12 -31.21
C THR A 19 -19.73 19.42 -30.77
N ARG A 20 -19.48 19.59 -29.47
CA ARG A 20 -18.15 19.88 -28.94
C ARG A 20 -17.20 18.68 -29.06
N ALA A 21 -17.68 17.48 -28.73
CA ALA A 21 -16.91 16.24 -28.83
C ALA A 21 -16.47 15.97 -30.27
N LYS A 22 -17.38 16.10 -31.24
CA LYS A 22 -17.06 15.93 -32.67
C LYS A 22 -16.09 17.00 -33.17
N ALA A 23 -16.27 18.25 -32.77
CA ALA A 23 -15.34 19.33 -33.12
C ALA A 23 -13.94 19.09 -32.54
N ALA A 24 -13.85 18.58 -31.31
CA ALA A 24 -12.57 18.27 -30.67
C ALA A 24 -11.84 17.13 -31.41
N ILE A 25 -12.52 16.05 -31.78
CA ILE A 25 -11.89 14.93 -32.49
C ILE A 25 -11.39 15.30 -33.88
N ALA A 26 -12.22 16.03 -34.64
CA ALA A 26 -11.84 16.52 -35.96
C ALA A 26 -10.77 17.62 -35.90
N GLY A 27 -10.56 18.19 -34.71
CA GLY A 27 -9.67 19.31 -34.46
C GLY A 27 -8.20 18.95 -34.23
N SER A 28 -7.42 19.99 -33.95
CA SER A 28 -6.00 19.89 -33.57
C SER A 28 -5.81 19.26 -32.18
N ALA A 29 -4.57 18.90 -31.85
CA ALA A 29 -4.22 18.40 -30.50
C ALA A 29 -4.63 19.39 -29.40
N ASP A 30 -4.52 20.71 -29.64
CA ASP A 30 -4.93 21.73 -28.68
C ASP A 30 -6.45 21.72 -28.47
N GLN A 31 -7.23 21.60 -29.54
CA GLN A 31 -8.69 21.50 -29.45
C GLN A 31 -9.13 20.26 -28.67
N ARG A 32 -8.42 19.13 -28.85
CA ARG A 32 -8.63 17.90 -28.05
C ARG A 32 -8.32 18.13 -26.58
N LEU A 33 -7.17 18.75 -26.29
CA LEU A 33 -6.76 19.08 -24.92
C LEU A 33 -7.78 19.99 -24.23
N GLN A 34 -8.18 21.10 -24.86
CA GLN A 34 -9.15 22.03 -24.28
C GLN A 34 -10.48 21.34 -23.95
N PHE A 35 -10.90 20.41 -24.80
CA PHE A 35 -12.11 19.65 -24.57
C PHE A 35 -11.96 18.65 -23.41
N VAL A 36 -10.85 17.92 -23.31
CA VAL A 36 -10.61 17.01 -22.18
C VAL A 36 -10.43 17.76 -20.84
N LEU A 37 -9.79 18.93 -20.86
CA LEU A 37 -9.72 19.83 -19.70
C LEU A 37 -11.11 20.23 -19.23
N LEU A 38 -12.02 20.56 -20.16
CA LEU A 38 -13.40 20.87 -19.83
C LEU A 38 -14.14 19.65 -19.27
N LEU A 39 -13.97 18.47 -19.88
CA LEU A 39 -14.60 17.23 -19.43
C LEU A 39 -14.19 16.90 -18.00
N THR A 40 -12.89 16.84 -17.72
CA THR A 40 -12.34 16.48 -16.40
C THR A 40 -12.76 17.46 -15.31
N LYS A 41 -12.79 18.77 -15.59
CA LYS A 41 -13.21 19.80 -14.62
C LYS A 41 -14.69 19.78 -14.30
N LYS A 42 -15.53 19.39 -15.26
CA LYS A 42 -16.99 19.44 -15.11
C LYS A 42 -17.64 18.07 -14.98
N MET A 43 -16.87 16.98 -14.94
CA MET A 43 -17.38 15.61 -15.10
C MET A 43 -18.52 15.26 -14.12
N SER A 44 -18.52 15.85 -12.92
CA SER A 44 -19.60 15.74 -11.93
C SER A 44 -20.96 16.19 -12.45
N ASP A 45 -20.99 17.18 -13.33
CA ASP A 45 -22.20 17.89 -13.76
C ASP A 45 -22.86 17.24 -14.98
N TRP A 46 -22.22 16.24 -15.58
CA TRP A 46 -22.72 15.60 -16.80
C TRP A 46 -23.71 14.47 -16.48
N PRO A 47 -24.72 14.25 -17.35
CA PRO A 47 -25.65 13.14 -17.23
C PRO A 47 -24.90 11.80 -17.21
N SER A 48 -25.27 10.90 -16.28
CA SER A 48 -24.61 9.59 -16.16
C SER A 48 -24.68 8.75 -17.44
N GLU A 49 -25.72 8.94 -18.26
CA GLU A 49 -25.91 8.27 -19.56
C GLU A 49 -24.92 8.74 -20.65
N ASP A 50 -24.42 9.98 -20.56
CA ASP A 50 -23.46 10.54 -21.50
C ASP A 50 -22.02 10.09 -21.19
N LEU A 51 -21.74 9.71 -19.93
CA LEU A 51 -20.37 9.42 -19.46
C LEU A 51 -19.68 8.26 -20.19
N PRO A 52 -20.30 7.08 -20.36
CA PRO A 52 -19.66 5.98 -21.09
C PRO A 52 -19.41 6.32 -22.56
N LEU A 53 -20.26 7.17 -23.14
CA LEU A 53 -20.18 7.59 -24.54
C LEU A 53 -18.98 8.50 -24.82
N LEU A 54 -18.28 9.00 -23.79
CA LEU A 54 -17.08 9.82 -23.91
C LEU A 54 -15.79 9.01 -24.05
N LEU A 55 -15.82 7.70 -23.80
CA LEU A 55 -14.66 6.80 -23.92
C LEU A 55 -13.88 6.92 -25.24
N PRO A 56 -14.53 7.07 -26.42
CA PRO A 56 -13.82 7.24 -27.69
C PRO A 56 -12.85 8.43 -27.70
N ILE A 57 -13.18 9.52 -26.99
CA ILE A 57 -12.36 10.73 -26.97
C ILE A 57 -11.05 10.47 -26.22
N PHE A 58 -11.14 9.79 -25.07
CA PHE A 58 -9.96 9.38 -24.31
C PHE A 58 -9.12 8.38 -25.11
N GLY A 59 -9.77 7.41 -25.77
CA GLY A 59 -9.07 6.43 -26.60
C GLY A 59 -8.28 7.05 -27.75
N ILE A 60 -8.86 8.02 -28.46
CA ILE A 60 -8.19 8.73 -29.57
C ILE A 60 -6.97 9.53 -29.10
N ILE A 61 -7.05 10.15 -27.92
CA ILE A 61 -5.94 10.93 -27.36
C ILE A 61 -4.84 10.01 -26.85
N LEU A 62 -5.23 8.89 -26.25
CA LEU A 62 -4.33 7.88 -25.72
C LEU A 62 -3.81 6.90 -26.79
N ASP A 63 -4.13 7.10 -28.06
CA ASP A 63 -3.57 6.28 -29.15
C ASP A 63 -2.02 6.32 -29.08
N PRO A 64 -1.34 5.16 -28.90
CA PRO A 64 0.11 5.09 -28.74
C PRO A 64 0.88 5.66 -29.93
N THR A 65 0.29 5.72 -31.12
CA THR A 65 0.93 6.34 -32.31
C THR A 65 1.27 7.82 -32.11
N ASN A 66 0.65 8.49 -31.14
CA ASN A 66 0.95 9.87 -30.78
C ASN A 66 2.23 10.01 -29.93
N ILE A 67 2.77 8.93 -29.35
CA ILE A 67 3.95 8.96 -28.46
C ILE A 67 5.21 9.31 -29.25
N ASP A 68 5.44 8.68 -30.41
CA ASP A 68 6.59 8.99 -31.27
C ASP A 68 6.64 10.48 -31.64
N THR A 69 5.48 11.10 -31.83
CA THR A 69 5.39 12.52 -32.15
C THR A 69 5.70 13.40 -30.93
N ALA A 70 5.37 12.95 -29.72
CA ALA A 70 5.75 13.62 -28.48
C ALA A 70 7.25 13.49 -28.19
N LEU A 71 7.82 12.30 -28.38
CA LEU A 71 9.27 12.03 -28.25
C LEU A 71 10.12 12.98 -29.11
N ASN A 72 9.78 13.08 -30.40
CA ASN A 72 10.49 13.97 -31.33
C ASN A 72 10.46 15.46 -30.91
N GLN A 73 9.49 15.86 -30.09
CA GLN A 73 9.41 17.24 -29.57
C GLN A 73 10.18 17.43 -28.27
N LEU A 74 10.30 16.39 -27.44
CA LEU A 74 11.11 16.41 -26.21
C LEU A 74 12.61 16.53 -26.49
N ASP A 75 13.10 15.95 -27.58
CA ASP A 75 14.49 16.07 -28.02
C ASP A 75 14.84 17.46 -28.61
N SER A 76 13.83 18.32 -28.80
CA SER A 76 14.04 19.66 -29.33
C SER A 76 14.55 20.60 -28.23
N PRO A 77 15.74 21.23 -28.39
CA PRO A 77 16.31 22.16 -27.40
C PRO A 77 15.50 23.46 -27.22
N THR A 78 14.39 23.61 -27.96
CA THR A 78 13.55 24.82 -27.98
C THR A 78 12.18 24.65 -27.33
N VAL A 79 11.76 23.42 -27.00
CA VAL A 79 10.43 23.13 -26.46
C VAL A 79 10.56 22.81 -24.98
N GLN A 80 9.84 23.55 -24.13
CA GLN A 80 9.72 23.16 -22.73
C GLN A 80 8.80 21.94 -22.63
N PRO A 81 9.22 20.81 -22.01
CA PRO A 81 8.43 19.56 -21.96
C PRO A 81 7.02 19.67 -21.36
N ASP A 82 6.80 20.64 -20.48
CA ASP A 82 5.49 21.01 -19.90
C ASP A 82 4.52 21.66 -20.88
N SER A 83 4.97 22.00 -22.09
CA SER A 83 4.16 22.63 -23.14
C SER A 83 3.67 21.66 -24.22
N ASP A 84 4.08 20.37 -24.20
CA ASP A 84 3.55 19.41 -25.18
C ASP A 84 2.10 19.05 -24.83
N VAL A 85 1.21 19.63 -25.64
CA VAL A 85 -0.24 19.45 -25.61
C VAL A 85 -0.66 17.98 -25.59
N ARG A 86 0.12 17.07 -26.19
CA ARG A 86 -0.17 15.63 -26.23
C ARG A 86 0.07 14.98 -24.88
N VAL A 87 1.19 15.27 -24.22
CA VAL A 87 1.51 14.72 -22.89
C VAL A 87 0.49 15.21 -21.87
N VAL A 88 0.18 16.51 -21.91
CA VAL A 88 -0.87 17.09 -21.07
C VAL A 88 -2.24 16.46 -21.39
N GLY A 89 -2.56 16.29 -22.67
CA GLY A 89 -3.79 15.63 -23.12
C GLY A 89 -3.92 14.19 -22.63
N ALA A 90 -2.83 13.42 -22.68
CA ALA A 90 -2.77 12.06 -22.18
C ALA A 90 -3.00 12.02 -20.66
N LEU A 91 -2.31 12.86 -19.88
CA LEU A 91 -2.51 12.96 -18.42
C LEU A 91 -3.96 13.26 -18.03
N PHE A 92 -4.57 14.24 -18.69
CA PHE A 92 -5.97 14.56 -18.43
C PHE A 92 -6.92 13.46 -18.91
N SER A 93 -6.56 12.71 -19.95
CA SER A 93 -7.34 11.55 -20.39
C SER A 93 -7.27 10.41 -19.38
N LEU A 94 -6.09 10.12 -18.82
CA LEU A 94 -5.92 9.18 -17.71
C LEU A 94 -6.77 9.58 -16.50
N ARG A 95 -6.75 10.86 -16.12
CA ARG A 95 -7.61 11.39 -15.04
C ARG A 95 -9.10 11.27 -15.39
N GLY A 96 -9.48 11.53 -16.64
CA GLY A 96 -10.85 11.36 -17.12
C GLY A 96 -11.32 9.92 -16.98
N ILE A 97 -10.50 8.95 -17.39
CA ILE A 97 -10.78 7.51 -17.24
C ILE A 97 -10.92 7.15 -15.76
N GLN A 98 -10.01 7.61 -14.90
CA GLN A 98 -10.11 7.38 -13.44
C GLN A 98 -11.45 7.86 -12.87
N LEU A 99 -11.90 9.06 -13.29
CA LEU A 99 -13.18 9.62 -12.87
C LEU A 99 -14.38 8.83 -13.42
N LEU A 100 -14.30 8.32 -14.65
CA LEU A 100 -15.33 7.44 -15.22
C LEU A 100 -15.41 6.11 -14.47
N MET A 101 -14.27 5.50 -14.15
CA MET A 101 -14.22 4.25 -13.38
C MET A 101 -14.77 4.44 -11.98
N ALA A 102 -14.44 5.54 -11.31
CA ALA A 102 -14.99 5.87 -9.99
C ALA A 102 -16.51 6.09 -9.97
N ARG A 103 -17.15 6.21 -11.16
CA ARG A 103 -18.60 6.35 -11.33
C ARG A 103 -19.25 5.14 -11.99
N ASP A 104 -18.54 4.01 -12.08
CA ASP A 104 -18.99 2.79 -12.75
C ASP A 104 -19.48 3.02 -14.19
N ALA A 105 -18.90 4.01 -14.88
CA ALA A 105 -19.28 4.41 -16.24
C ALA A 105 -18.45 3.72 -17.33
N VAL A 106 -17.47 2.89 -16.96
CA VAL A 106 -16.63 2.14 -17.90
C VAL A 106 -17.07 0.69 -17.91
N PRO A 107 -17.56 0.15 -19.05
CA PRO A 107 -17.91 -1.26 -19.15
C PRO A 107 -16.67 -2.16 -18.96
N SER A 108 -16.81 -3.24 -18.21
CA SER A 108 -15.72 -4.19 -17.91
C SER A 108 -15.07 -4.77 -19.17
N GLU A 109 -15.85 -4.99 -20.21
CA GLU A 109 -15.41 -5.58 -21.49
C GLU A 109 -14.40 -4.70 -22.24
N VAL A 110 -14.35 -3.40 -21.91
CA VAL A 110 -13.50 -2.40 -22.56
C VAL A 110 -12.16 -2.25 -21.84
N LEU A 111 -12.06 -2.68 -20.58
CA LEU A 111 -10.93 -2.39 -19.73
C LEU A 111 -9.61 -2.93 -20.29
N GLY A 112 -9.59 -4.14 -20.87
CA GLY A 112 -8.37 -4.68 -21.49
C GLY A 112 -7.83 -3.81 -22.64
N GLU A 113 -8.73 -3.25 -23.46
CA GLU A 113 -8.35 -2.36 -24.57
C GLU A 113 -7.94 -0.97 -24.06
N LEU A 114 -8.66 -0.42 -23.07
CA LEU A 114 -8.26 0.83 -22.43
C LEU A 114 -6.88 0.73 -21.79
N TRP A 115 -6.59 -0.37 -21.09
CA TRP A 115 -5.27 -0.61 -20.53
C TRP A 115 -4.19 -0.60 -21.61
N THR A 116 -4.44 -1.23 -22.76
CA THR A 116 -3.50 -1.26 -23.89
C THR A 116 -3.22 0.13 -24.47
N LEU A 117 -4.19 1.05 -24.42
CA LEU A 117 -4.01 2.44 -24.83
C LEU A 117 -3.30 3.28 -23.76
N MET A 118 -3.63 3.06 -22.49
CA MET A 118 -3.12 3.85 -21.36
C MET A 118 -1.69 3.48 -20.97
N TRP A 119 -1.36 2.19 -20.99
CA TRP A 119 -0.10 1.68 -20.46
C TRP A 119 1.13 2.30 -21.14
N PRO A 120 1.24 2.37 -22.48
CA PRO A 120 2.38 2.98 -23.15
C PRO A 120 2.61 4.44 -22.74
N TRP A 121 1.54 5.19 -22.50
CA TRP A 121 1.62 6.56 -22.02
C TRP A 121 2.13 6.65 -20.57
N MET A 122 1.69 5.75 -19.69
CA MET A 122 2.17 5.69 -18.31
C MET A 122 3.65 5.34 -18.24
N GLU A 123 4.09 4.36 -19.03
CA GLU A 123 5.49 3.97 -19.16
C GLU A 123 6.35 5.12 -19.69
N PHE A 124 5.93 5.74 -20.80
CA PHE A 124 6.60 6.91 -21.38
C PHE A 124 6.77 8.05 -20.38
N MET A 125 5.72 8.37 -19.60
CA MET A 125 5.75 9.45 -18.62
C MET A 125 6.62 9.14 -17.40
N ASP A 126 6.73 7.88 -16.99
CA ASP A 126 7.64 7.47 -15.91
C ASP A 126 9.11 7.49 -16.35
N GLU A 127 9.38 7.08 -17.59
CA GLU A 127 10.72 7.13 -18.18
C GLU A 127 11.24 8.58 -18.30
N HIS A 128 10.37 9.51 -18.69
CA HIS A 128 10.70 10.92 -18.90
C HIS A 128 10.36 11.81 -17.69
N ARG A 129 10.17 11.21 -16.50
CA ARG A 129 9.71 11.91 -15.29
C ARG A 129 10.58 13.10 -14.86
N ASP A 130 11.88 13.06 -15.16
CA ASP A 130 12.83 14.12 -14.80
C ASP A 130 12.70 15.35 -15.71
N PHE A 131 12.22 15.14 -16.95
CA PHE A 131 12.03 16.19 -17.94
C PHE A 131 10.63 16.78 -17.90
N LEU A 132 9.63 15.96 -17.59
CA LEU A 132 8.27 16.39 -17.38
C LEU A 132 8.19 17.06 -16.00
N PRO A 133 8.06 18.40 -15.90
CA PRO A 133 7.93 19.06 -14.60
C PRO A 133 6.74 18.48 -13.84
N THR A 134 6.63 18.80 -12.55
CA THR A 134 5.36 18.59 -11.85
C THR A 134 4.35 19.46 -12.58
N ILE A 135 3.58 18.88 -13.50
CA ILE A 135 2.58 19.61 -14.26
C ILE A 135 1.58 20.12 -13.21
N ASP A 136 1.75 21.38 -12.79
CA ASP A 136 0.99 22.07 -11.75
C ASP A 136 -0.53 22.08 -12.04
N LEU A 137 -0.92 21.70 -13.26
CA LEU A 137 -2.31 21.57 -13.69
C LEU A 137 -3.08 20.47 -12.93
N LEU A 138 -2.38 19.50 -12.30
CA LEU A 138 -2.99 18.50 -11.40
C LEU A 138 -2.88 18.91 -9.93
N ALA A 139 -3.04 20.20 -9.59
CA ALA A 139 -2.96 20.78 -8.23
C ALA A 139 -3.64 20.02 -7.06
N ALA A 140 -4.38 18.93 -7.32
CA ALA A 140 -4.99 18.04 -6.35
C ALA A 140 -4.33 16.64 -6.19
N ALA A 141 -3.49 16.15 -7.12
CA ALA A 141 -2.84 14.83 -6.99
C ALA A 141 -1.56 14.67 -7.85
N PRO A 142 -0.43 14.19 -7.29
CA PRO A 142 0.78 13.88 -8.07
C PRO A 142 0.50 12.83 -9.16
N ARG A 143 1.18 12.90 -10.32
CA ARG A 143 1.06 11.91 -11.42
C ARG A 143 1.19 10.46 -10.96
N HIS A 144 2.10 10.18 -10.04
CA HIS A 144 2.31 8.85 -9.49
C HIS A 144 1.11 8.36 -8.68
N SER A 145 0.40 9.26 -7.98
CA SER A 145 -0.86 8.92 -7.29
C SER A 145 -1.95 8.54 -8.29
N LEU A 146 -2.05 9.27 -9.41
CA LEU A 146 -2.96 8.94 -10.51
C LEU A 146 -2.64 7.56 -11.10
N PHE A 147 -1.36 7.27 -11.38
CA PHE A 147 -0.94 5.99 -11.95
C PHE A 147 -1.28 4.83 -11.01
N MET A 148 -0.91 4.94 -9.74
CA MET A 148 -1.18 3.90 -8.74
C MET A 148 -2.69 3.68 -8.55
N SER A 149 -3.46 4.76 -8.53
CA SER A 149 -4.92 4.66 -8.43
C SER A 149 -5.54 3.96 -9.64
N LEU A 150 -5.08 4.28 -10.86
CA LEU A 150 -5.56 3.64 -12.08
C LEU A 150 -5.20 2.16 -12.10
N ILE A 151 -3.94 1.80 -11.82
CA ILE A 151 -3.53 0.40 -11.72
C ILE A 151 -4.43 -0.34 -10.72
N GLY A 152 -4.72 0.26 -9.56
CA GLY A 152 -5.60 -0.32 -8.57
C GLY A 152 -7.05 -0.51 -9.03
N MET A 153 -7.61 0.48 -9.73
CA MET A 153 -8.96 0.38 -10.29
C MET A 153 -9.06 -0.71 -11.36
N PHE A 154 -8.03 -0.86 -12.21
CA PHE A 154 -8.01 -1.90 -13.25
C PHE A 154 -7.76 -3.30 -12.68
N LEU A 155 -6.98 -3.43 -11.61
CA LEU A 155 -6.74 -4.71 -10.92
C LEU A 155 -8.00 -5.31 -10.31
N ALA A 156 -8.97 -4.48 -9.92
CA ALA A 156 -10.23 -4.96 -9.37
C ALA A 156 -11.02 -5.85 -10.36
N ASP A 157 -10.72 -5.78 -11.66
CA ASP A 157 -11.26 -6.70 -12.67
C ASP A 157 -10.30 -7.87 -12.92
N VAL A 158 -10.77 -9.08 -12.60
CA VAL A 158 -10.01 -10.34 -12.72
C VAL A 158 -9.48 -10.57 -14.15
N HIS A 159 -10.21 -10.15 -15.18
CA HIS A 159 -9.79 -10.36 -16.58
C HIS A 159 -8.65 -9.43 -16.98
N VAL A 160 -8.54 -8.27 -16.33
CA VAL A 160 -7.50 -7.28 -16.62
C VAL A 160 -6.30 -7.47 -15.71
N ALA A 161 -6.49 -7.98 -14.49
CA ALA A 161 -5.39 -8.20 -13.54
C ALA A 161 -4.22 -9.00 -14.14
N SER A 162 -4.51 -10.07 -14.88
CA SER A 162 -3.49 -10.86 -15.59
C SER A 162 -2.73 -10.04 -16.65
N LEU A 163 -3.44 -9.20 -17.39
CA LEU A 163 -2.84 -8.31 -18.41
C LEU A 163 -1.91 -7.27 -17.76
N ILE A 164 -2.35 -6.65 -16.67
CA ILE A 164 -1.54 -5.68 -15.93
C ILE A 164 -0.30 -6.38 -15.37
N HIS A 165 -0.45 -7.57 -14.77
CA HIS A 165 0.68 -8.30 -14.21
C HIS A 165 1.70 -8.71 -15.28
N THR A 166 1.27 -9.01 -16.49
CA THR A 166 2.15 -9.39 -17.60
C THR A 166 2.66 -8.21 -18.43
N SER A 167 2.20 -6.98 -18.15
CA SER A 167 2.65 -5.78 -18.86
C SER A 167 4.14 -5.52 -18.60
N PRO A 168 4.97 -5.36 -19.65
CA PRO A 168 6.38 -4.99 -19.51
C PRO A 168 6.53 -3.69 -18.72
N GLY A 169 7.58 -3.54 -17.93
CA GLY A 169 7.87 -2.29 -17.21
C GLY A 169 6.97 -1.98 -16.00
N VAL A 170 5.83 -2.67 -15.83
CA VAL A 170 4.84 -2.37 -14.78
C VAL A 170 5.41 -2.38 -13.37
N CYS A 171 6.29 -3.34 -13.05
CA CYS A 171 6.93 -3.42 -11.75
C CYS A 171 7.85 -2.22 -11.47
N ALA A 172 8.55 -1.72 -12.50
CA ALA A 172 9.41 -0.56 -12.37
C ALA A 172 8.59 0.71 -12.14
N VAL A 173 7.51 0.90 -12.89
CA VAL A 173 6.59 2.05 -12.71
C VAL A 173 5.91 2.02 -11.34
N VAL A 174 5.47 0.84 -10.87
CA VAL A 174 4.92 0.68 -9.51
C VAL A 174 5.96 1.02 -8.45
N GLY A 175 7.21 0.54 -8.62
CA GLY A 175 8.32 0.86 -7.73
C GLY A 175 8.64 2.36 -7.68
N SER A 176 8.72 3.01 -8.85
CA SER A 176 8.96 4.45 -9.01
C SER A 176 7.84 5.28 -8.38
N GLY A 177 6.58 4.90 -8.64
CA GLY A 177 5.41 5.54 -8.05
C GLY A 177 5.40 5.43 -6.53
N TRP A 178 5.68 4.25 -6.01
CA TRP A 178 5.75 4.03 -4.57
C TRP A 178 6.90 4.79 -3.90
N LEU A 179 8.08 4.82 -4.52
CA LEU A 179 9.23 5.63 -4.10
C LEU A 179 8.85 7.11 -3.98
N HIS A 180 8.17 7.64 -4.99
CA HIS A 180 7.76 9.03 -5.03
C HIS A 180 6.73 9.36 -3.94
N LEU A 181 5.72 8.50 -3.78
CA LEU A 181 4.63 8.69 -2.82
C LEU A 181 5.09 8.60 -1.37
N THR A 182 6.12 7.80 -1.08
CA THR A 182 6.73 7.71 0.27
C THR A 182 7.67 8.87 0.60
N LYS A 183 8.27 9.51 -0.41
CA LYS A 183 9.14 10.68 -0.24
C LYS A 183 8.34 11.98 -0.11
N THR A 184 7.19 12.07 -0.77
CA THR A 184 6.28 13.21 -0.65
C THR A 184 5.58 13.19 0.71
N LYS A 185 5.31 14.37 1.30
CA LYS A 185 4.52 14.50 2.55
C LYS A 185 3.04 14.27 2.24
N SER A 186 2.73 13.08 1.74
CA SER A 186 1.39 12.68 1.37
C SER A 186 0.50 12.55 2.61
N ASP A 187 -0.78 12.82 2.44
CA ASP A 187 -1.81 12.63 3.46
C ASP A 187 -1.77 11.17 3.97
N PRO A 188 -1.77 10.92 5.30
CA PRO A 188 -1.84 9.56 5.84
C PRO A 188 -2.92 8.68 5.21
N ASP A 189 -4.06 9.27 4.82
CA ASP A 189 -5.18 8.56 4.20
C ASP A 189 -4.89 8.14 2.77
N GLU A 190 -4.18 8.99 2.03
CA GLU A 190 -3.71 8.68 0.69
C GLU A 190 -2.67 7.56 0.75
N LEU A 191 -1.74 7.63 1.71
CA LEU A 191 -0.75 6.58 1.94
C LEU A 191 -1.40 5.24 2.29
N ALA A 192 -2.40 5.22 3.18
CA ALA A 192 -3.09 3.99 3.55
C ALA A 192 -3.79 3.33 2.36
N LYS A 193 -4.45 4.11 1.49
CA LYS A 193 -5.05 3.61 0.24
C LYS A 193 -4.01 3.03 -0.70
N ILE A 194 -2.83 3.66 -0.81
CA ILE A 194 -1.72 3.15 -1.61
C ILE A 194 -1.20 1.82 -1.04
N TYR A 195 -1.07 1.68 0.28
CA TYR A 195 -0.65 0.41 0.88
C TYR A 195 -1.67 -0.71 0.73
N GLN A 196 -2.97 -0.41 0.77
CA GLN A 196 -4.01 -1.40 0.45
C GLN A 196 -3.93 -1.86 -1.00
N PHE A 197 -3.72 -0.91 -1.93
CA PHE A 197 -3.47 -1.23 -3.32
C PHE A 197 -2.24 -2.13 -3.48
N LEU A 198 -1.12 -1.75 -2.85
CA LEU A 198 0.12 -2.52 -2.91
C LEU A 198 -0.07 -3.90 -2.27
N GLU A 199 -0.82 -4.03 -1.17
CA GLU A 199 -1.15 -5.33 -0.58
C GLU A 199 -1.83 -6.24 -1.61
N LEU A 200 -2.88 -5.74 -2.28
CA LEU A 200 -3.62 -6.50 -3.29
C LEU A 200 -2.72 -6.89 -4.47
N TRP A 201 -1.95 -5.91 -4.99
CA TRP A 201 -1.02 -6.13 -6.11
C TRP A 201 0.03 -7.21 -5.80
N PHE A 202 0.56 -7.25 -4.57
CA PHE A 202 1.54 -8.26 -4.19
C PHE A 202 0.91 -9.61 -3.89
N ALA A 203 -0.35 -9.65 -3.42
CA ALA A 203 -1.05 -10.88 -3.08
C ALA A 203 -1.51 -11.68 -4.31
N GLU A 204 -1.97 -10.99 -5.36
CA GLU A 204 -2.57 -11.61 -6.54
C GLU A 204 -1.55 -11.97 -7.64
N ARG A 205 -0.32 -11.47 -7.51
CA ARG A 205 0.74 -11.63 -8.51
C ARG A 205 1.64 -12.84 -8.24
N GLU A 206 1.92 -13.61 -9.28
CA GLU A 206 3.05 -14.54 -9.29
C GLU A 206 4.37 -13.77 -9.54
N TRP A 207 5.30 -13.88 -8.60
CA TRP A 207 6.59 -13.16 -8.66
C TRP A 207 7.68 -14.01 -9.31
N THR A 208 8.22 -13.50 -10.41
CA THR A 208 9.45 -14.01 -11.03
C THR A 208 10.66 -13.17 -10.61
N ALA A 209 11.86 -13.73 -10.69
CA ALA A 209 13.10 -12.99 -10.41
C ALA A 209 13.19 -11.69 -11.24
N ALA A 210 12.90 -11.75 -12.54
CA ALA A 210 12.89 -10.58 -13.41
C ALA A 210 11.88 -9.50 -12.97
N SER A 211 10.68 -9.90 -12.56
CA SER A 211 9.67 -8.94 -12.06
C SER A 211 10.07 -8.31 -10.73
N PHE A 212 10.79 -9.04 -9.88
CA PHE A 212 11.33 -8.53 -8.63
C PHE A 212 12.49 -7.57 -8.87
N ASP A 213 13.42 -7.92 -9.78
CA ASP A 213 14.54 -7.04 -10.14
C ASP A 213 14.03 -5.72 -10.76
N ALA A 214 12.99 -5.78 -11.60
CA ALA A 214 12.34 -4.58 -12.12
C ALA A 214 11.74 -3.69 -11.02
N LEU A 215 11.10 -4.29 -10.01
CA LEU A 215 10.59 -3.57 -8.85
C LEU A 215 11.73 -2.92 -8.04
N VAL A 216 12.83 -3.65 -7.83
CA VAL A 216 14.04 -3.15 -7.14
C VAL A 216 14.61 -1.94 -7.90
N MET A 217 14.74 -2.05 -9.23
CA MET A 217 15.22 -0.97 -10.08
C MET A 217 14.32 0.28 -9.98
N GLY A 218 13.00 0.11 -10.06
CA GLY A 218 12.05 1.21 -9.91
C GLY A 218 12.06 1.85 -8.51
N SER A 219 12.38 1.08 -7.47
CA SER A 219 12.31 1.52 -6.08
C SER A 219 13.61 2.17 -5.55
N GLY A 220 14.56 2.52 -6.43
CA GLY A 220 15.81 3.18 -6.05
C GLY A 220 17.08 2.48 -6.54
N GLY A 221 16.95 1.28 -7.13
CA GLY A 221 18.06 0.59 -7.79
C GLY A 221 18.66 -0.55 -6.98
N THR A 222 18.49 -0.57 -5.66
CA THR A 222 19.02 -1.65 -4.82
C THR A 222 17.95 -2.30 -3.93
N ARG A 223 18.20 -3.55 -3.56
CA ARG A 223 17.34 -4.29 -2.62
C ARG A 223 17.25 -3.59 -1.26
N ASN A 224 18.35 -2.97 -0.83
CA ASN A 224 18.37 -2.17 0.38
C ASN A 224 17.46 -0.95 0.28
N ASP A 225 17.40 -0.28 -0.88
CA ASP A 225 16.45 0.83 -1.08
C ASP A 225 15.00 0.34 -0.99
N LEU A 226 14.67 -0.76 -1.68
CA LEU A 226 13.35 -1.38 -1.57
C LEU A 226 13.00 -1.75 -0.11
N ALA A 227 13.94 -2.32 0.64
CA ALA A 227 13.75 -2.67 2.05
C ALA A 227 13.54 -1.41 2.92
N LEU A 228 14.28 -0.32 2.66
CA LEU A 228 14.07 0.98 3.30
C LEU A 228 12.68 1.55 2.98
N HIS A 229 12.18 1.38 1.75
CA HIS A 229 10.84 1.83 1.37
C HIS A 229 9.72 1.03 2.02
N ILE A 230 9.93 -0.25 2.33
CA ILE A 230 9.01 -1.07 3.13
C ILE A 230 8.99 -0.61 4.59
N ILE A 231 10.17 -0.33 5.17
CA ILE A 231 10.32 -0.12 6.62
C ILE A 231 10.09 1.33 7.03
N ALA A 232 10.49 2.32 6.23
CA ALA A 232 10.32 3.73 6.56
C ALA A 232 8.88 4.13 6.91
N PRO A 233 7.84 3.68 6.18
CA PRO A 233 6.43 3.94 6.51
C PRO A 233 6.04 3.34 7.86
N VAL A 234 6.49 2.11 8.14
CA VAL A 234 6.29 1.44 9.43
C VAL A 234 6.90 2.26 10.56
N LEU A 235 8.15 2.72 10.40
CA LEU A 235 8.85 3.54 11.39
C LEU A 235 8.20 4.91 11.60
N ARG A 236 7.73 5.55 10.53
CA ARG A 236 7.01 6.83 10.59
C ARG A 236 5.62 6.71 11.20
N SER A 237 4.97 5.56 11.01
CA SER A 237 3.61 5.29 11.50
C SER A 237 3.60 4.75 12.93
N LEU A 238 4.75 4.62 13.60
CA LEU A 238 4.82 4.22 15.01
C LEU A 238 4.13 5.29 15.86
N PRO A 239 2.93 5.00 16.42
CA PRO A 239 2.30 5.93 17.33
C PRO A 239 3.16 6.00 18.60
N ARG A 240 3.27 7.19 19.19
CA ARG A 240 3.89 7.31 20.51
C ARG A 240 2.97 6.62 21.53
N LEU A 241 3.54 6.06 22.59
CA LEU A 241 2.79 5.28 23.58
C LEU A 241 1.67 6.08 24.28
N ASP A 242 1.81 7.40 24.31
CA ASP A 242 0.85 8.38 24.85
C ASP A 242 -0.21 8.81 23.83
N THR A 243 -0.11 8.38 22.58
CA THR A 243 -1.04 8.77 21.51
C THR A 243 -2.31 7.92 21.60
N MET A 244 -3.48 8.57 21.61
CA MET A 244 -4.76 7.87 21.60
C MET A 244 -4.91 7.09 20.28
N VAL A 245 -5.01 5.76 20.38
CA VAL A 245 -5.29 4.90 19.24
C VAL A 245 -6.77 5.05 18.87
N THR A 246 -7.03 5.43 17.63
CA THR A 246 -8.38 5.53 17.04
C THR A 246 -8.58 4.44 15.98
N ASP A 247 -9.83 4.14 15.58
CA ASP A 247 -10.09 3.20 14.47
C ASP A 247 -9.39 3.63 13.18
N HIS A 248 -9.30 4.95 12.96
CA HIS A 248 -8.59 5.53 11.84
C HIS A 248 -7.07 5.27 11.90
N THR A 249 -6.48 5.40 13.09
CA THR A 249 -5.07 5.03 13.34
C THR A 249 -4.85 3.54 13.11
N VAL A 250 -5.77 2.69 13.58
CA VAL A 250 -5.71 1.23 13.35
C VAL A 250 -5.76 0.91 11.87
N PHE A 251 -6.64 1.57 11.10
CA PHE A 251 -6.74 1.38 9.65
C PHE A 251 -5.46 1.78 8.91
N ASN A 252 -4.93 2.99 9.17
CA ASN A 252 -3.73 3.48 8.48
C ASN A 252 -2.49 2.63 8.80
N ILE A 253 -2.32 2.26 10.07
CA ILE A 253 -1.25 1.36 10.49
C ILE A 253 -1.48 -0.04 9.89
N GLY A 254 -2.68 -0.61 10.05
CA GLY A 254 -3.05 -1.93 9.54
C GLY A 254 -2.76 -2.11 8.05
N ALA A 255 -3.08 -1.11 7.21
CA ALA A 255 -2.76 -1.13 5.78
C ALA A 255 -1.25 -1.30 5.50
N VAL A 256 -0.42 -0.50 6.17
CA VAL A 256 1.05 -0.59 6.05
C VAL A 256 1.54 -1.98 6.49
N PHE A 257 1.01 -2.51 7.60
CA PHE A 257 1.45 -3.79 8.15
C PHE A 257 0.93 -5.01 7.40
N ASN A 258 -0.27 -4.96 6.84
CA ASN A 258 -0.79 -6.02 5.99
C ASN A 258 0.01 -6.11 4.69
N PHE A 259 0.38 -4.96 4.12
CA PHE A 259 1.34 -4.89 3.02
C PHE A 259 2.71 -5.50 3.39
N VAL A 260 3.27 -5.13 4.55
CA VAL A 260 4.52 -5.75 5.06
C VAL A 260 4.33 -7.26 5.25
N GLY A 261 3.20 -7.72 5.78
CA GLY A 261 2.91 -9.14 5.94
C GLY A 261 2.94 -9.90 4.62
N HIS A 262 2.28 -9.35 3.60
CA HIS A 262 2.23 -9.97 2.28
C HIS A 262 3.58 -9.95 1.58
N THR A 263 4.27 -8.80 1.55
CA THR A 263 5.62 -8.71 0.96
C THR A 263 6.60 -9.66 1.64
N THR A 264 6.49 -9.85 2.95
CA THR A 264 7.38 -10.74 3.69
C THR A 264 6.99 -12.21 3.56
N GLY A 265 5.72 -12.52 3.29
CA GLY A 265 5.30 -13.84 2.82
C GLY A 265 5.85 -14.17 1.44
N VAL A 266 5.72 -13.24 0.50
CA VAL A 266 6.12 -13.37 -0.91
C VAL A 266 7.65 -13.42 -1.05
N PHE A 267 8.38 -12.42 -0.54
CA PHE A 267 9.83 -12.34 -0.68
C PHE A 267 10.61 -12.91 0.49
N GLY A 268 10.02 -13.03 1.68
CA GLY A 268 10.75 -13.44 2.89
C GLY A 268 10.61 -14.93 3.23
N ARG A 269 9.39 -15.47 3.31
CA ARG A 269 9.15 -16.89 3.68
C ARG A 269 9.28 -17.84 2.50
N ARG A 270 8.90 -17.38 1.29
CA ARG A 270 8.95 -18.15 0.03
C ARG A 270 9.93 -17.59 -1.00
N GLY A 271 10.51 -16.42 -0.75
CA GLY A 271 11.34 -15.69 -1.72
C GLY A 271 12.82 -15.60 -1.33
N ASP A 272 13.47 -14.55 -1.81
CA ASP A 272 14.91 -14.31 -1.74
C ASP A 272 15.42 -14.12 -0.29
N PRO A 273 16.23 -15.05 0.25
CA PRO A 273 16.77 -14.94 1.61
C PRO A 273 17.58 -13.68 1.87
N ALA A 274 18.28 -13.14 0.87
CA ALA A 274 19.07 -11.91 1.04
C ALA A 274 18.16 -10.70 1.33
N PHE A 275 17.02 -10.62 0.63
CA PHE A 275 16.03 -9.56 0.85
C PHE A 275 15.48 -9.56 2.27
N ARG A 276 15.29 -10.75 2.82
CA ARG A 276 14.89 -10.92 4.20
C ARG A 276 15.94 -10.41 5.18
N ASP A 277 17.22 -10.66 4.91
CA ASP A 277 18.34 -10.22 5.74
C ASP A 277 18.48 -8.70 5.72
N GLU A 278 18.24 -8.07 4.57
CA GLU A 278 18.17 -6.62 4.45
C GLU A 278 17.06 -6.02 5.32
N LEU A 279 15.84 -6.55 5.26
CA LEU A 279 14.73 -6.12 6.14
C LEU A 279 15.05 -6.28 7.62
N LEU A 280 15.70 -7.40 7.98
CA LEU A 280 16.17 -7.65 9.35
C LEU A 280 17.23 -6.64 9.78
N SER A 281 18.20 -6.33 8.91
CA SER A 281 19.28 -5.38 9.18
C SER A 281 18.74 -3.99 9.51
N LEU A 282 17.65 -3.60 8.85
CA LEU A 282 16.94 -2.33 9.00
C LEU A 282 15.96 -2.29 10.19
N GLY A 283 15.88 -3.37 10.98
CA GLY A 283 15.14 -3.38 12.24
C GLY A 283 13.63 -3.61 12.11
N ILE A 284 13.18 -4.33 11.07
CA ILE A 284 11.75 -4.65 10.89
C ILE A 284 11.12 -5.31 12.13
N VAL A 285 11.86 -6.17 12.84
CA VAL A 285 11.39 -6.88 14.03
C VAL A 285 11.09 -5.90 15.17
N THR A 286 12.00 -4.95 15.41
CA THR A 286 11.85 -3.88 16.41
C THR A 286 10.61 -3.06 16.11
N ALA A 287 10.42 -2.69 14.83
CA ALA A 287 9.31 -1.87 14.41
C ALA A 287 7.95 -2.60 14.50
N LEU A 288 7.89 -3.85 14.03
CA LEU A 288 6.72 -4.74 14.20
C LEU A 288 6.35 -4.89 15.68
N THR A 289 7.36 -5.08 16.54
CA THR A 289 7.13 -5.25 17.97
C THR A 289 6.58 -3.99 18.62
N ALA A 290 7.09 -2.82 18.24
CA ALA A 290 6.63 -1.54 18.76
C ALA A 290 5.15 -1.29 18.42
N VAL A 291 4.70 -1.60 17.20
CA VAL A 291 3.29 -1.47 16.82
C VAL A 291 2.42 -2.51 17.50
N ALA A 292 2.86 -3.77 17.52
CA ALA A 292 2.15 -4.83 18.22
C ALA A 292 1.92 -4.46 19.68
N ARG A 293 2.91 -3.85 20.34
CA ARG A 293 2.76 -3.32 21.70
C ARG A 293 1.67 -2.27 21.79
N VAL A 294 1.60 -1.31 20.86
CA VAL A 294 0.57 -0.26 20.89
C VAL A 294 -0.83 -0.86 20.73
N PHE A 295 -1.01 -1.79 19.79
CA PHE A 295 -2.30 -2.47 19.61
C PHE A 295 -2.67 -3.35 20.79
N ALA A 296 -1.70 -4.05 21.39
CA ALA A 296 -1.89 -4.82 22.62
C ALA A 296 -2.36 -3.98 23.82
N LEU A 297 -1.98 -2.70 23.86
CA LEU A 297 -2.40 -1.75 24.88
C LEU A 297 -3.71 -1.02 24.52
N SER A 298 -4.23 -1.20 23.30
CA SER A 298 -5.45 -0.55 22.84
C SER A 298 -6.70 -1.20 23.43
N ASN A 299 -7.73 -0.38 23.64
CA ASN A 299 -9.06 -0.85 24.04
C ASN A 299 -9.98 -1.11 22.83
N LEU A 300 -9.55 -0.81 21.61
CA LEU A 300 -10.34 -0.98 20.39
C LEU A 300 -10.39 -2.45 19.95
N SER A 301 -11.58 -2.93 19.55
CA SER A 301 -11.75 -4.29 19.00
C SER A 301 -11.02 -4.48 17.67
N THR A 302 -11.02 -3.46 16.81
CA THR A 302 -10.36 -3.44 15.49
C THR A 302 -8.85 -3.64 15.61
N ALA A 303 -8.22 -3.09 16.65
CA ALA A 303 -6.79 -3.24 16.91
C ALA A 303 -6.39 -4.70 17.18
N TRP A 304 -7.30 -5.52 17.71
CA TRP A 304 -7.00 -6.93 17.99
C TRP A 304 -6.82 -7.74 16.70
N ASN A 305 -7.69 -7.56 15.71
CA ASN A 305 -7.57 -8.26 14.43
C ASN A 305 -6.22 -7.98 13.76
N GLU A 306 -5.76 -6.73 13.80
CA GLU A 306 -4.47 -6.34 13.23
C GLU A 306 -3.29 -6.83 14.09
N LEU A 307 -3.43 -6.85 15.43
CA LEU A 307 -2.44 -7.41 16.34
C LEU A 307 -2.13 -8.88 16.03
N GLU A 308 -3.16 -9.68 15.78
CA GLU A 308 -3.01 -11.11 15.48
C GLU A 308 -2.17 -11.31 14.21
N LYS A 309 -2.47 -10.56 13.14
CA LYS A 309 -1.71 -10.59 11.88
C LYS A 309 -0.24 -10.17 12.10
N ILE A 310 -0.02 -9.05 12.78
CA ILE A 310 1.33 -8.55 13.09
C ILE A 310 2.12 -9.58 13.91
N PHE A 311 1.47 -10.23 14.88
CA PHE A 311 2.09 -11.23 15.72
C PHE A 311 2.54 -12.46 14.91
N HIS A 312 1.74 -12.92 13.95
CA HIS A 312 2.12 -14.00 13.05
C HIS A 312 3.36 -13.64 12.21
N ILE A 313 3.43 -12.42 11.69
CA ILE A 313 4.58 -11.92 10.91
C ILE A 313 5.82 -11.87 11.80
N LEU A 314 5.69 -11.32 13.01
CA LEU A 314 6.76 -11.17 13.99
C LEU A 314 7.36 -12.51 14.41
N VAL A 315 6.52 -13.50 14.76
CA VAL A 315 6.99 -14.84 15.16
C VAL A 315 7.80 -15.50 14.05
N ASP A 316 7.41 -15.30 12.79
CA ASP A 316 8.12 -15.91 11.69
C ASP A 316 9.47 -15.26 11.40
N TYR A 317 9.58 -13.93 11.55
CA TYR A 317 10.88 -13.26 11.55
C TYR A 317 11.80 -13.73 12.69
N LEU A 318 11.25 -13.83 13.89
CA LEU A 318 12.01 -14.31 15.06
C LEU A 318 12.43 -15.77 14.91
N SER A 319 11.75 -16.57 14.10
CA SER A 319 12.04 -17.99 13.94
C SER A 319 13.25 -18.32 13.05
N SER A 320 13.85 -17.34 12.36
CA SER A 320 14.75 -17.64 11.24
C SER A 320 16.20 -17.18 11.37
N PHE A 321 16.64 -16.58 12.48
CA PHE A 321 18.02 -16.07 12.63
C PHE A 321 18.65 -16.36 13.99
N PRO A 322 19.98 -16.20 14.18
CA PRO A 322 20.65 -16.35 15.46
C PRO A 322 20.00 -15.41 16.49
N LEU A 323 19.31 -16.03 17.44
CA LEU A 323 18.17 -15.46 18.13
C LEU A 323 18.50 -14.30 19.08
N HIS A 324 19.75 -14.19 19.54
CA HIS A 324 20.02 -13.45 20.78
C HIS A 324 19.89 -11.92 20.66
N VAL A 325 20.50 -11.30 19.65
CA VAL A 325 20.54 -9.82 19.54
C VAL A 325 19.16 -9.26 19.20
N ARG A 326 18.49 -9.84 18.20
CA ARG A 326 17.17 -9.40 17.76
C ARG A 326 16.07 -9.71 18.77
N MET A 327 16.19 -10.80 19.53
CA MET A 327 15.27 -11.09 20.63
C MET A 327 15.39 -10.04 21.73
N LEU A 328 16.61 -9.62 22.09
CA LEU A 328 16.81 -8.54 23.06
C LEU A 328 16.19 -7.22 22.60
N GLU A 329 16.37 -6.85 21.35
CA GLU A 329 15.74 -5.66 20.76
C GLU A 329 14.21 -5.75 20.77
N SER A 330 13.67 -6.92 20.46
CA SER A 330 12.22 -7.17 20.48
C SER A 330 11.66 -7.07 21.89
N VAL A 331 12.32 -7.68 22.88
CA VAL A 331 11.92 -7.59 24.29
C VAL A 331 11.94 -6.13 24.75
N ARG A 332 13.01 -5.37 24.45
CA ARG A 332 13.10 -3.93 24.74
C ARG A 332 12.00 -3.11 24.07
N SER A 333 11.57 -3.51 22.88
CA SER A 333 10.49 -2.86 22.13
C SER A 333 9.08 -3.25 22.62
N GLY A 334 8.98 -4.23 23.53
CA GLY A 334 7.74 -4.60 24.20
C GLY A 334 7.14 -5.94 23.81
N LEU A 335 7.94 -6.87 23.26
CA LEU A 335 7.48 -8.21 22.86
C LEU A 335 6.65 -8.93 23.94
N LEU A 336 7.02 -8.79 25.22
CA LEU A 336 6.31 -9.43 26.33
C LEU A 336 4.87 -8.91 26.47
N SER A 337 4.65 -7.63 26.21
CA SER A 337 3.31 -7.03 26.23
C SER A 337 2.42 -7.66 25.16
N THR A 338 2.98 -7.81 23.97
CA THR A 338 2.34 -8.47 22.83
C THR A 338 1.99 -9.93 23.15
N ILE A 339 2.94 -10.70 23.70
CA ILE A 339 2.72 -12.10 24.09
C ILE A 339 1.58 -12.23 25.09
N LEU A 340 1.58 -11.39 26.12
CA LEU A 340 0.55 -11.41 27.16
C LEU A 340 -0.82 -11.05 26.59
N ALA A 341 -0.90 -10.03 25.73
CA ALA A 341 -2.12 -9.62 25.07
C ALA A 341 -2.70 -10.73 24.18
N CYS A 342 -1.88 -11.34 23.31
CA CYS A 342 -2.31 -12.48 22.48
C CYS A 342 -2.72 -13.70 23.32
N GLY A 343 -2.02 -13.96 24.43
CA GLY A 343 -2.37 -15.05 25.36
C GLY A 343 -3.68 -14.83 26.13
N CYS A 344 -4.15 -13.59 26.22
CA CYS A 344 -5.44 -13.22 26.82
C CYS A 344 -6.56 -13.01 25.79
N ALA A 345 -6.29 -13.21 24.50
CA ALA A 345 -7.24 -12.93 23.43
C ALA A 345 -8.47 -13.85 23.49
N ARG A 346 -9.63 -13.36 23.00
CA ARG A 346 -10.89 -14.13 23.00
C ARG A 346 -10.89 -15.26 21.96
N ASN A 347 -10.10 -15.14 20.88
CA ASN A 347 -9.92 -16.13 19.82
C ASN A 347 -8.52 -16.77 19.90
N ILE A 348 -8.27 -17.55 20.95
CA ILE A 348 -6.97 -18.21 21.17
C ILE A 348 -6.59 -19.13 20.00
N ASP A 349 -7.54 -19.74 19.30
CA ASP A 349 -7.24 -20.81 18.34
C ASP A 349 -6.36 -20.38 17.17
N GLU A 350 -6.52 -19.16 16.65
CA GLU A 350 -5.70 -18.65 15.54
C GLU A 350 -4.29 -18.22 16.01
N THR A 351 -4.18 -17.63 17.20
CA THR A 351 -2.90 -17.15 17.75
C THR A 351 -2.11 -18.19 18.53
N ARG A 352 -2.73 -19.34 18.87
CA ARG A 352 -2.14 -20.41 19.68
C ARG A 352 -0.88 -21.00 19.04
N THR A 353 -0.92 -21.28 17.74
CA THR A 353 0.21 -21.90 17.04
C THR A 353 1.45 -21.01 17.04
N PRO A 354 1.38 -19.71 16.64
CA PRO A 354 2.50 -18.78 16.78
C PRO A 354 2.97 -18.61 18.23
N LEU A 355 2.05 -18.52 19.19
CA LEU A 355 2.37 -18.35 20.60
C LEU A 355 3.15 -19.55 21.16
N VAL A 356 2.72 -20.77 20.84
CA VAL A 356 3.40 -22.01 21.22
C VAL A 356 4.78 -22.08 20.56
N LYS A 357 4.88 -21.76 19.26
CA LYS A 357 6.16 -21.72 18.52
C LYS A 357 7.14 -20.74 19.20
N LEU A 358 6.68 -19.55 19.55
CA LEU A 358 7.50 -18.53 20.21
C LEU A 358 7.98 -18.98 21.60
N LEU A 359 7.08 -19.49 22.45
CA LEU A 359 7.36 -19.84 23.84
C LEU A 359 8.13 -21.15 24.02
N ARG A 360 7.95 -22.11 23.11
CA ARG A 360 8.58 -23.44 23.22
C ARG A 360 9.83 -23.59 22.36
N ASN A 361 9.90 -22.90 21.23
CA ASN A 361 11.00 -23.09 20.28
C ASN A 361 11.94 -21.88 20.26
N ILE A 362 11.40 -20.66 20.16
CA ILE A 362 12.19 -19.46 19.87
C ILE A 362 12.82 -18.86 21.15
N LEU A 363 12.01 -18.54 22.17
CA LEU A 363 12.50 -17.92 23.41
C LEU A 363 13.45 -18.81 24.22
N PRO A 364 13.22 -20.14 24.38
CA PRO A 364 14.11 -21.00 25.16
C PRO A 364 15.51 -21.16 24.55
N ALA A 365 15.61 -21.09 23.22
CA ALA A 365 16.89 -21.10 22.52
C ALA A 365 17.73 -19.83 22.80
N SER A 366 17.10 -18.77 23.33
CA SER A 366 17.79 -17.61 23.90
C SER A 366 18.02 -17.80 25.40
N THR A 367 19.16 -18.41 25.78
CA THR A 367 19.53 -18.79 27.17
C THR A 367 19.34 -17.70 28.24
N VAL A 368 19.39 -16.42 27.88
CA VAL A 368 19.19 -15.26 28.77
C VAL A 368 17.74 -15.12 29.29
N TYR A 369 16.76 -15.71 28.61
CA TYR A 369 15.33 -15.52 28.92
C TYR A 369 14.65 -16.71 29.62
N ARG A 370 15.42 -17.68 30.11
CA ARG A 370 14.86 -18.91 30.70
C ARG A 370 13.91 -18.65 31.87
N SER A 371 14.19 -17.65 32.70
CA SER A 371 13.31 -17.23 33.80
C SER A 371 12.03 -16.56 33.31
N VAL A 372 12.11 -15.71 32.28
CA VAL A 372 10.95 -15.04 31.67
C VAL A 372 10.03 -16.06 30.99
N VAL A 373 10.61 -17.03 30.28
CA VAL A 373 9.88 -18.15 29.66
C VAL A 373 9.13 -18.96 30.71
N TRP A 374 9.77 -19.29 31.83
CA TRP A 374 9.14 -20.05 32.91
C TRP A 374 7.91 -19.31 33.47
N HIS A 375 8.04 -18.02 33.78
CA HIS A 375 6.93 -17.22 34.31
C HIS A 375 5.77 -17.05 33.30
N LEU A 376 6.09 -16.83 32.02
CA LEU A 376 5.08 -16.75 30.95
C LEU A 376 4.34 -18.07 30.76
N GLN A 377 5.05 -19.20 30.77
CA GLN A 377 4.46 -20.52 30.65
C GLN A 377 3.53 -20.81 31.82
N THR A 378 3.96 -20.54 33.07
CA THR A 378 3.10 -20.71 34.26
C THR A 378 1.83 -19.87 34.17
N TYR A 379 1.94 -18.62 33.72
CA TYR A 379 0.78 -17.72 33.57
C TYR A 379 -0.23 -18.25 32.54
N LEU A 380 0.24 -18.63 31.34
CA LEU A 380 -0.63 -19.14 30.27
C LEU A 380 -1.27 -20.49 30.61
N THR A 381 -0.56 -21.35 31.34
CA THR A 381 -1.08 -22.65 31.79
C THR A 381 -2.19 -22.47 32.82
N ASN A 382 -2.09 -21.46 33.70
CA ASN A 382 -3.09 -21.15 34.70
C ASN A 382 -4.36 -20.49 34.11
N MET A 383 -4.26 -19.79 32.98
CA MET A 383 -5.43 -19.25 32.28
C MET A 383 -6.24 -20.31 31.51
N GLY A 384 -5.58 -21.37 31.02
CA GLY A 384 -6.28 -22.51 30.39
C GLY A 384 -7.26 -23.26 31.32
N GLY A 385 -7.16 -23.05 32.63
CA GLY A 385 -8.05 -23.64 33.64
C GLY A 385 -9.22 -22.75 34.08
N THR A 386 -9.29 -21.48 33.69
CA THR A 386 -10.34 -20.55 34.12
C THR A 386 -11.16 -20.05 32.92
N ARG A 387 -12.19 -20.81 32.56
CA ARG A 387 -13.29 -20.35 31.68
C ARG A 387 -14.09 -19.24 32.38
N SER A 388 -13.56 -18.02 32.45
CA SER A 388 -14.29 -16.77 32.74
C SER A 388 -13.31 -15.63 33.04
N CYS A 389 -12.69 -15.07 32.00
CA CYS A 389 -12.03 -13.76 32.07
C CYS A 389 -12.85 -12.65 31.38
N CYS A 390 -14.08 -12.95 30.96
CA CYS A 390 -14.90 -12.03 30.16
C CYS A 390 -15.80 -11.10 30.97
N ASP A 391 -15.99 -11.34 32.27
CA ASP A 391 -16.79 -10.47 33.11
C ASP A 391 -15.89 -9.70 34.08
N PHE A 392 -16.06 -8.37 34.07
CA PHE A 392 -15.40 -7.36 34.91
C PHE A 392 -13.99 -6.87 34.51
N GLY A 393 -13.99 -5.84 33.66
CA GLY A 393 -13.28 -4.59 33.98
C GLY A 393 -11.77 -4.66 34.25
N ARG A 394 -10.99 -5.31 33.37
CA ARG A 394 -9.54 -5.13 33.11
C ARG A 394 -8.64 -4.54 34.26
N PRO A 395 -8.44 -5.18 35.43
CA PRO A 395 -7.39 -4.75 36.38
C PRO A 395 -6.14 -5.66 36.34
N ARG A 396 -6.24 -6.87 35.78
CA ARG A 396 -5.18 -7.90 35.91
C ARG A 396 -4.15 -7.91 34.78
N CYS A 397 -4.54 -7.57 33.55
CA CYS A 397 -3.58 -7.42 32.45
C CYS A 397 -2.64 -6.23 32.66
N CYS A 398 -3.14 -5.11 33.20
CA CYS A 398 -2.34 -3.93 33.52
C CYS A 398 -1.28 -4.21 34.59
N ARG A 399 -1.62 -5.02 35.61
CA ARG A 399 -0.70 -5.36 36.71
C ARG A 399 0.44 -6.29 36.27
N ALA A 400 0.18 -7.19 35.34
CA ALA A 400 1.23 -8.03 34.74
C ALA A 400 2.16 -7.22 33.84
N LEU A 401 1.62 -6.23 33.11
CA LEU A 401 2.39 -5.26 32.33
C LEU A 401 3.25 -4.35 33.23
N GLU A 402 2.77 -3.92 34.40
CA GLU A 402 3.54 -3.16 35.38
C GLU A 402 4.73 -3.96 35.95
N ILE A 403 4.51 -5.23 36.27
CA ILE A 403 5.56 -6.13 36.79
C ILE A 403 6.64 -6.40 35.72
N VAL A 404 6.24 -6.49 34.45
CA VAL A 404 7.16 -6.78 33.34
C VAL A 404 7.84 -5.52 32.77
N SER A 405 7.21 -4.36 32.86
CA SER A 405 7.74 -3.09 32.30
C SER A 405 8.73 -2.36 33.21
N GLY A 406 8.93 -2.79 34.45
CA GLY A 406 9.89 -2.17 35.36
C GLY A 406 9.57 -0.70 35.69
N ILE A 407 8.33 -0.25 35.46
CA ILE A 407 7.84 1.03 35.97
C ILE A 407 7.52 0.81 37.46
N GLY A 408 8.58 0.77 38.25
CA GLY A 408 8.50 0.73 39.69
C GLY A 408 7.92 2.04 40.21
N GLY A 409 6.71 1.98 40.74
CA GLY A 409 6.29 2.91 41.78
C GLY A 409 7.19 2.71 42.98
N THR A 410 8.08 3.68 43.18
CA THR A 410 8.92 3.87 44.36
C THR A 410 8.18 3.59 45.66
N ALA A 411 8.86 2.89 46.55
CA ALA A 411 8.47 2.64 47.93
C ALA A 411 7.90 3.89 48.62
N ALA A 412 6.78 3.74 49.31
CA ALA A 412 6.50 4.55 50.49
C ALA A 412 7.08 3.80 51.71
N PRO A 413 7.90 4.46 52.55
CA PRO A 413 8.51 3.82 53.70
C PRO A 413 7.48 3.60 54.80
N THR A 414 7.58 2.45 55.47
CA THR A 414 6.96 2.21 56.77
C THR A 414 7.58 3.12 57.83
N PHE A 415 6.77 3.87 58.54
CA PHE A 415 7.03 4.31 59.92
C PHE A 415 5.72 4.53 60.66
N GLY A 416 5.65 3.99 61.88
CA GLY A 416 4.75 4.42 62.97
C GLY A 416 3.35 3.83 62.95
#